data_AF-A0A1W2D3X5-F1
#
_entry.id   AF-A0A1W2D3X5-F1
#
_cell.length_a   1.000
_cell.length_b   1.000
_cell.length_c   1.000
_cell.angle_alpha   90.00
_cell.angle_beta   90.00
_cell.angle_gamma   90.00
#
_symmetry.space_group_name_H-M   'P 1'
#
loop_
_entity.id
_entity.type
_entity.pdbx_description
1 polymer ?
#
loop_
_entity_poly.entity_id
_entity_poly.type
_entity_poly.pdbx_seq_one_letter_code
_entity_poly.pdbx_strand_id
1 'polypeptide(L)'
;MLATNRAERTLDVLGECVVRKSPQLVAGVFQTGMDTPEENSALKAVLPTVSECVASGAIKVRPAQIRQVFAINYLRLAAAAVPGFKEGLL
;
A
#
# COMPACT_ATOMS: atom_id res chain seq x y z
N MET A 1 -23.84 -2.34 12.32
CA MET A 1 -22.54 -2.44 13.00
C MET A 1 -21.54 -3.00 12.02
N LEU A 2 -20.52 -2.22 11.62
CA LEU A 2 -19.41 -2.72 10.81
C LEU A 2 -18.49 -3.54 11.72
N ALA A 3 -18.41 -4.85 11.49
CA ALA A 3 -17.41 -5.68 12.14
C ALA A 3 -16.05 -5.30 11.58
N THR A 4 -15.18 -4.67 12.38
CA THR A 4 -13.80 -4.37 11.97
C THR A 4 -13.05 -5.67 11.75
N ASN A 5 -12.79 -6.01 10.50
CA ASN A 5 -11.97 -7.14 10.12
C ASN A 5 -10.52 -6.84 10.52
N ARG A 6 -10.05 -7.45 11.62
CA ARG A 6 -8.72 -7.16 12.20
C ARG A 6 -7.60 -7.31 11.18
N ALA A 7 -7.73 -8.27 10.27
CA ALA A 7 -6.77 -8.51 9.18
C ALA A 7 -6.69 -7.36 8.18
N GLU A 8 -7.83 -6.74 7.83
CA GLU A 8 -7.86 -5.57 6.93
C GLU A 8 -7.20 -4.36 7.60
N ARG A 9 -7.47 -4.14 8.88
CA ARG A 9 -6.81 -3.07 9.65
C ARG A 9 -5.30 -3.26 9.74
N THR A 10 -4.83 -4.51 9.86
CA THR A 10 -3.38 -4.81 9.85
C THR A 10 -2.74 -4.47 8.51
N LEU A 11 -3.42 -4.76 7.40
CA LEU A 11 -2.92 -4.43 6.07
C LEU A 11 -2.92 -2.93 5.79
N ASP A 12 -3.95 -2.21 6.22
CA ASP A 12 -4.01 -0.75 6.06
C ASP A 12 -2.87 -0.05 6.82
N VAL A 13 -2.61 -0.46 8.07
CA VAL A 13 -1.49 0.08 8.87
C VAL A 13 -0.13 -0.25 8.23
N LEU A 14 0.03 -1.46 7.70
CA LEU A 14 1.23 -1.83 6.95
C LEU A 14 1.39 -0.95 5.69
N GLY A 15 0.32 -0.78 4.93
CA GLY A 15 0.29 0.02 3.71
C GLY A 15 0.69 1.46 3.97
N GLU A 16 0.12 2.09 5.00
CA GLU A 16 0.49 3.44 5.40
C GLU A 16 1.98 3.54 5.78
N CYS A 17 2.49 2.63 6.60
CA CYS A 17 3.91 2.62 7.00
C CYS A 17 4.84 2.53 5.77
N VAL A 18 4.55 1.61 4.85
CA VAL A 18 5.38 1.37 3.66
C VAL A 18 5.37 2.58 2.73
N VAL A 19 4.19 3.16 2.48
CA VAL A 19 4.06 4.35 1.62
C VAL A 19 4.81 5.53 2.21
N ARG A 20 4.73 5.75 3.53
CA ARG A 20 5.45 6.85 4.19
C ARG A 20 6.97 6.68 4.14
N LYS A 21 7.48 5.46 4.29
CA LYS A 21 8.92 5.17 4.27
C LYS A 21 9.51 5.19 2.86
N SER A 22 8.79 4.64 1.88
CA SER A 22 9.30 4.40 0.53
C SER A 22 8.32 4.80 -0.57
N PRO A 23 7.90 6.08 -0.63
CA PRO A 23 6.88 6.54 -1.59
C PRO A 23 7.32 6.31 -3.05
N GLN A 24 8.61 6.47 -3.35
CA GLN A 24 9.16 6.29 -4.70
C GLN A 24 9.01 4.85 -5.20
N LEU A 25 9.32 3.87 -4.33
CA LEU A 25 9.24 2.44 -4.68
C LEU A 25 7.78 2.00 -4.85
N VAL A 26 6.88 2.51 -4.00
CA VAL A 26 5.45 2.26 -4.15
C VAL A 26 4.89 2.87 -5.43
N ALA A 27 5.29 4.10 -5.78
CA ALA A 27 4.92 4.71 -7.05
C ALA A 27 5.42 3.89 -8.26
N GLY A 28 6.63 3.31 -8.16
CA GLY A 28 7.18 2.39 -9.17
C GLY A 28 6.31 1.15 -9.40
N VAL A 29 5.64 0.61 -8.38
CA VAL A 29 4.67 -0.48 -8.55
C VAL A 29 3.51 -0.03 -9.43
N PHE A 30 2.98 1.18 -9.25
CA PHE A 30 1.84 1.67 -10.04
C PHE A 30 2.18 1.94 -11.51
N GLN A 31 3.45 2.12 -11.85
CA GLN A 31 3.93 2.29 -13.22
C GLN A 31 4.01 0.97 -14.00
N THR A 32 3.87 -0.16 -13.32
CA THR A 32 3.82 -1.49 -13.94
C THR A 32 2.39 -1.92 -14.24
N GLY A 33 2.23 -2.80 -15.24
CA GLY A 33 0.97 -3.50 -15.50
C GLY A 33 0.66 -4.48 -14.37
N MET A 34 -0.62 -4.70 -14.08
CA MET A 34 -1.03 -5.69 -13.08
C MET A 34 -0.76 -7.11 -13.60
N ASP A 35 -0.35 -8.00 -12.69
CA ASP A 35 -0.07 -9.41 -12.97
C ASP A 35 1.05 -9.63 -14.00
N THR A 36 2.05 -8.74 -14.03
CA THR A 36 3.22 -8.87 -14.91
C THR A 36 4.50 -9.18 -14.14
N PRO A 37 5.55 -9.72 -14.82
CA PRO A 37 6.86 -9.92 -14.22
C PRO A 37 7.50 -8.62 -13.68
N GLU A 38 7.20 -7.49 -14.31
CA GLU A 38 7.67 -6.16 -13.90
C GLU A 38 7.02 -5.77 -12.57
N GLU A 39 5.71 -5.99 -12.40
CA GLU A 39 5.03 -5.77 -11.12
C GLU A 39 5.64 -6.63 -10.02
N ASN A 40 5.88 -7.92 -10.30
CA ASN A 40 6.53 -8.80 -9.34
C ASN A 40 7.93 -8.31 -8.93
N SER A 41 8.67 -7.74 -9.88
CA SER A 41 10.00 -7.18 -9.63
C SER A 41 9.93 -5.89 -8.82
N ALA A 42 8.98 -5.00 -9.13
CA ALA A 42 8.72 -3.77 -8.37
C ALA A 42 8.27 -4.10 -6.94
N LEU A 43 7.35 -5.06 -6.76
CA LEU A 43 6.91 -5.50 -5.44
C LEU A 43 8.05 -6.12 -4.62
N LYS A 44 8.95 -6.89 -5.26
CA LYS A 44 10.16 -7.41 -4.59
C LYS A 44 11.07 -6.29 -4.07
N ALA A 45 11.21 -5.20 -4.82
CA ALA A 45 12.00 -4.04 -4.38
C ALA A 45 11.40 -3.34 -3.15
N VAL A 46 10.09 -3.46 -2.92
CA VAL A 46 9.40 -2.91 -1.74
C VAL A 46 9.54 -3.82 -0.50
N LEU A 47 9.86 -5.11 -0.66
CA LEU A 47 9.91 -6.10 0.43
C LEU A 47 10.78 -5.71 1.62
N PRO A 48 11.97 -5.08 1.46
CA PRO A 48 12.76 -4.64 2.61
C PRO A 48 11.98 -3.66 3.51
N THR A 49 11.27 -2.70 2.91
CA THR A 49 10.43 -1.74 3.65
C THR A 49 9.21 -2.43 4.28
N VAL A 50 8.64 -3.44 3.61
CA VAL A 50 7.58 -4.27 4.21
C VAL A 50 8.09 -4.94 5.48
N SER A 51 9.27 -5.56 5.44
CA SER A 51 9.88 -6.23 6.60
C SER A 51 10.13 -5.27 7.77
N GLU A 52 10.51 -4.02 7.51
CA GLU A 52 10.66 -2.99 8.54
C GLU A 52 9.32 -2.54 9.15
N CYS A 53 8.23 -2.59 8.38
CA CYS A 53 6.91 -2.14 8.80
C CYS A 53 6.06 -3.22 9.46
N VAL A 54 6.43 -4.50 9.32
CA VAL A 54 5.71 -5.62 9.96
C VAL A 54 6.19 -5.77 11.40
N ALA A 55 5.28 -5.55 12.35
CA ALA A 55 5.59 -5.64 13.78
C ALA A 55 5.90 -7.07 14.27
N SER A 56 5.43 -8.09 13.55
CA SER A 56 5.81 -9.52 13.69
C SER A 56 4.89 -10.40 12.84
N GLY A 57 5.37 -11.61 12.50
CA GLY A 57 4.57 -12.63 11.81
C GLY A 57 4.68 -12.61 10.28
N ALA A 58 4.14 -13.65 9.65
CA ALA A 58 4.07 -13.77 8.20
C ALA A 58 2.68 -13.33 7.73
N ILE A 59 2.65 -12.39 6.78
CA ILE A 59 1.41 -11.96 6.15
C ILE A 59 1.33 -12.60 4.78
N LYS A 60 0.28 -13.38 4.54
CA LYS A 60 -0.04 -13.92 3.20
C LYS A 60 -0.92 -12.92 2.47
N VAL A 61 -0.39 -12.30 1.44
CA VAL A 61 -1.12 -11.39 0.54
C VAL A 61 -0.86 -11.76 -0.91
N ARG A 62 -1.86 -11.54 -1.75
CA ARG A 62 -1.68 -11.61 -3.21
C ARG A 62 -1.13 -10.27 -3.72
N PRO A 63 -0.36 -10.25 -4.83
CA PRO A 63 0.13 -9.02 -5.47
C PRO A 63 -0.96 -7.95 -5.67
N ALA A 64 -2.13 -8.34 -6.18
CA ALA A 64 -3.25 -7.43 -6.36
C ALA A 64 -3.75 -6.80 -5.05
N GLN A 65 -3.76 -7.56 -3.95
CA GLN A 65 -4.21 -7.07 -2.65
C GLN A 65 -3.21 -6.05 -2.08
N ILE A 66 -1.90 -6.32 -2.18
CA ILE A 66 -0.89 -5.37 -1.71
C ILE A 66 -0.87 -4.10 -2.58
N ARG A 67 -1.06 -4.24 -3.90
CA ARG A 67 -1.22 -3.10 -4.81
C ARG A 67 -2.40 -2.22 -4.41
N GLN A 68 -3.56 -2.81 -4.12
CA GLN A 68 -4.75 -2.07 -3.70
C GLN A 68 -4.51 -1.32 -2.38
N VAL A 69 -3.92 -1.99 -1.38
CA VAL A 69 -3.58 -1.39 -0.09
C VAL A 69 -2.61 -0.22 -0.27
N PHE A 70 -1.58 -0.38 -1.11
CA PHE A 70 -0.65 0.69 -1.42
C PHE A 70 -1.36 1.86 -2.11
N ALA A 71 -2.21 1.61 -3.10
CA ALA A 71 -2.90 2.66 -3.85
C ALA A 71 -3.78 3.52 -2.95
N ILE A 72 -4.57 2.89 -2.08
CA ILE A 72 -5.46 3.57 -1.14
C ILE A 72 -4.65 4.45 -0.17
N ASN A 73 -3.59 3.90 0.43
CA ASN A 73 -2.80 4.65 1.40
C ASN A 73 -1.95 5.75 0.75
N TYR A 74 -1.45 5.53 -0.46
CA TYR A 74 -0.78 6.55 -1.26
C TYR A 74 -1.71 7.71 -1.58
N LEU A 75 -2.92 7.42 -2.05
CA LEU A 75 -3.92 8.45 -2.33
C LEU A 75 -4.31 9.22 -1.07
N ARG A 76 -4.56 8.54 0.07
CA ARG A 76 -4.88 9.19 1.35
C ARG A 76 -3.80 10.18 1.77
N LEU A 77 -2.53 9.81 1.64
CA LEU A 77 -1.40 10.67 2.01
C LEU A 77 -1.21 11.84 1.03
N ALA A 78 -1.36 11.59 -0.26
CA ALA A 78 -1.32 12.63 -1.28
C ALA A 78 -2.46 13.64 -1.08
N ALA A 79 -3.68 13.17 -0.82
CA ALA A 79 -4.85 13.98 -0.52
C ALA A 79 -4.64 14.85 0.73
N ALA A 80 -4.10 14.29 1.81
CA ALA A 80 -3.81 15.03 3.04
C ALA A 80 -2.75 16.14 2.85
N ALA A 81 -1.88 16.00 1.85
CA ALA A 81 -0.86 17.01 1.53
C ALA A 81 -1.39 18.16 0.66
N VAL A 82 -2.59 18.04 0.07
CA VAL A 82 -3.20 19.06 -0.79
C VAL A 82 -4.25 19.85 -0.01
N PRO A 83 -4.02 21.16 0.26
CA PRO A 83 -5.02 22.00 0.89
C PRO A 83 -6.31 22.06 0.05
N GLY A 84 -7.45 21.66 0.63
CA GLY A 84 -8.76 21.73 -0.02
C GLY A 84 -9.16 20.51 -0.86
N PHE A 85 -8.44 19.38 -0.77
CA PHE A 85 -8.91 18.11 -1.35
C PHE A 85 -10.27 17.73 -0.74
N LYS A 86 -11.33 17.73 -1.55
CA LYS A 86 -12.68 17.29 -1.14
C LYS A 86 -12.86 15.83 -1.52
N GLU A 87 -13.22 14.99 -0.56
CA GLU A 87 -13.40 13.52 -0.65
C GLU A 87 -14.54 13.05 -1.61
N GLY A 88 -14.98 13.88 -2.56
CA GLY A 88 -16.13 13.62 -3.45
C GLY A 88 -15.77 13.37 -4.91
N LEU A 89 -14.53 13.01 -5.23
CA LEU A 89 -14.09 12.76 -6.62
C LEU A 89 -13.64 11.31 -6.85
N LEU A 90 -14.33 10.37 -6.21
CA LEU A 90 -14.28 8.93 -6.47
C LEU A 90 -15.71 8.40 -6.59
#